data_AF-A0A818EUP4-F1
#
_entry.id   AF-A0A818EUP4-F1
#
_cell.length_a   1.000
_cell.length_b   1.000
_cell.length_c   1.000
_cell.angle_alpha   90.00
_cell.angle_beta   90.00
_cell.angle_gamma   90.00
#
_symmetry.space_group_name_H-M   'P 1'
#
loop_
_entity.id
_entity.type
_entity.pdbx_description
1 polymer ?
#
loop_
_entity_poly.entity_id
_entity_poly.type
_entity_poly.pdbx_seq_one_letter_code
_entity_poly.pdbx_strand_id
1 'polypeptide(L)'
;MNIFRPKQNSSAIIDVWWLFDDGGLTLLLPYLLRRRKRWRNCQFRIFSCVPGEKSDAERQHVAMAALLSKFRIKYTELHVLDSLNKQPNENETQKFEQLLQTWHQNNENIMTDNESWRITDMELEVNREKIKRGPNLHEYLQEYSSQSTLIIV
;
A
#
# COMPACT_ATOMS: atom_id res chain seq x y z
N MET A 1 13.05 -9.23 20.74
CA MET A 1 14.28 -8.61 20.21
C MET A 1 13.90 -7.57 19.17
N ASN A 2 14.53 -6.38 19.15
CA ASN A 2 14.19 -5.33 18.19
C ASN A 2 14.87 -5.61 16.83
N ILE A 3 14.07 -5.98 15.82
CA ILE A 3 14.53 -6.37 14.47
C ILE A 3 15.26 -5.26 13.72
N PHE A 4 15.08 -4.00 14.12
CA PHE A 4 15.67 -2.83 13.46
C PHE A 4 17.05 -2.46 14.00
N ARG A 5 17.45 -2.97 15.17
CA ARG A 5 18.78 -2.72 15.77
C ARG A 5 19.95 -3.36 15.01
N PRO A 6 19.90 -4.65 14.61
CA PRO A 6 21.00 -5.25 13.88
C PRO A 6 21.18 -4.60 12.51
N LYS A 7 22.41 -4.73 11.97
CA LYS A 7 22.69 -4.38 10.58
C LYS A 7 22.01 -5.40 9.67
N GLN A 8 21.26 -4.93 8.69
CA GLN A 8 20.57 -5.81 7.76
C GLN A 8 21.56 -6.40 6.74
N ASN A 9 21.23 -7.61 6.27
CA ASN A 9 21.97 -8.25 5.20
C ASN A 9 21.71 -7.52 3.86
N SER A 10 22.57 -7.77 2.87
CA SER A 10 22.39 -7.18 1.52
C SER A 10 21.24 -7.81 0.74
N SER A 11 20.71 -8.94 1.20
CA SER A 11 19.51 -9.57 0.67
C SER A 11 18.22 -9.01 1.27
N ALA A 12 18.29 -8.11 2.24
CA ALA A 12 17.11 -7.52 2.85
C ALA A 12 16.44 -6.59 1.84
N ILE A 13 15.15 -6.79 1.64
CA ILE A 13 14.32 -6.07 0.68
C ILE A 13 13.50 -5.03 1.44
N ILE A 14 13.55 -3.79 0.96
CA ILE A 14 12.71 -2.69 1.42
C ILE A 14 11.85 -2.27 0.24
N ASP A 15 10.55 -2.50 0.39
CA ASP A 15 9.56 -2.12 -0.61
C ASP A 15 8.93 -0.79 -0.23
N VAL A 16 8.89 0.12 -1.19
CA VAL A 16 8.30 1.45 -1.04
C VAL A 16 7.13 1.56 -1.99
N TRP A 17 5.92 1.53 -1.45
CA TRP A 17 4.66 1.66 -2.17
C TRP A 17 4.22 3.12 -2.20
N TRP A 18 4.64 3.81 -3.26
CA TRP A 18 4.26 5.20 -3.47
C TRP A 18 2.91 5.27 -4.18
N LEU A 19 1.84 5.16 -3.38
CA LEU A 19 0.45 5.04 -3.84
C LEU A 19 -0.29 6.37 -4.00
N PHE A 20 0.18 7.40 -3.31
CA PHE A 20 -0.47 8.71 -3.25
C PHE A 20 0.57 9.81 -3.43
N ASP A 21 0.10 10.94 -3.96
CA ASP A 21 0.90 12.16 -3.96
C ASP A 21 0.92 12.77 -2.55
N ASP A 22 1.85 12.30 -1.75
CA ASP A 22 2.12 12.75 -0.39
C ASP A 22 3.19 13.87 -0.35
N GLY A 23 3.44 14.53 -1.49
CA GLY A 23 4.52 15.51 -1.64
C GLY A 23 5.92 14.90 -1.62
N GLY A 24 6.04 13.56 -1.77
CA GLY A 24 7.30 12.84 -1.85
C GLY A 24 7.89 12.44 -0.50
N LEU A 25 7.12 12.52 0.59
CA LEU A 25 7.57 12.11 1.92
C LEU A 25 7.91 10.61 1.95
N THR A 26 7.10 9.77 1.30
CA THR A 26 7.31 8.33 1.15
C THR A 26 8.61 8.04 0.42
N LEU A 27 8.94 8.85 -0.59
CA LEU A 27 10.18 8.76 -1.35
C LEU A 27 11.41 9.31 -0.60
N LEU A 28 11.23 10.15 0.40
CA LEU A 28 12.31 10.62 1.27
C LEU A 28 12.82 9.51 2.20
N LEU A 29 11.94 8.61 2.65
CA LEU A 29 12.31 7.52 3.55
C LEU A 29 13.41 6.58 3.00
N PRO A 30 13.32 6.03 1.77
CA PRO A 30 14.39 5.19 1.24
C PRO A 30 15.72 5.95 1.13
N TYR A 31 15.69 7.25 0.80
CA TYR A 31 16.89 8.08 0.79
C TYR A 31 17.55 8.18 2.17
N LEU A 32 16.76 8.43 3.21
CA LEU A 32 17.24 8.54 4.59
C LEU A 32 17.75 7.20 5.13
N LEU A 33 17.01 6.11 4.87
CA LEU A 33 17.41 4.76 5.29
C LEU A 33 18.75 4.37 4.67
N ARG A 34 18.95 4.65 3.38
CA ARG A 34 20.16 4.31 2.65
C ARG A 34 21.41 5.06 3.15
N ARG A 35 21.26 6.17 3.88
CA ARG A 35 22.36 6.86 4.57
C ARG A 35 22.76 6.20 5.89
N ARG A 36 21.92 5.34 6.46
CA ARG A 36 22.20 4.67 7.74
C ARG A 36 22.97 3.37 7.49
N LYS A 37 24.04 3.13 8.27
CA LYS A 37 24.90 1.93 8.17
C LYS A 37 24.14 0.61 8.20
N ARG A 38 22.96 0.57 8.84
CA ARG A 38 22.11 -0.61 9.00
C ARG A 38 21.36 -1.00 7.72
N TRP A 39 20.98 -0.04 6.88
CA TRP A 39 20.08 -0.24 5.74
C TRP A 39 20.71 0.13 4.39
N ARG A 40 21.91 0.74 4.40
CA ARG A 40 22.59 1.22 3.18
C ARG A 40 22.85 0.18 2.09
N ASN A 41 22.87 -1.10 2.46
CA ASN A 41 23.15 -2.22 1.56
C ASN A 41 21.88 -3.00 1.18
N CYS A 42 20.70 -2.62 1.69
CA CYS A 42 19.44 -3.28 1.36
C CYS A 42 19.05 -3.01 -0.10
N GLN A 43 18.24 -3.90 -0.65
CA GLN A 43 17.60 -3.71 -1.94
C GLN A 43 16.37 -2.84 -1.75
N PHE A 44 16.26 -1.76 -2.52
CA PHE A 44 15.11 -0.86 -2.45
C PHE A 44 14.29 -1.05 -3.72
N ARG A 45 13.07 -1.56 -3.61
CA ARG A 45 12.15 -1.66 -4.75
C ARG A 45 11.05 -0.62 -4.58
N ILE A 46 10.75 0.10 -5.64
CA ILE A 46 9.73 1.14 -5.61
C ILE A 46 8.54 0.64 -6.42
N PHE A 47 7.37 0.70 -5.83
CA PHE A 47 6.10 0.36 -6.42
C PHE A 47 5.28 1.64 -6.55
N SER A 48 4.66 1.85 -7.70
CA SER A 48 3.65 2.88 -7.87
C SER A 48 2.46 2.31 -8.60
N CYS A 49 1.29 2.89 -8.35
CA CYS A 49 0.04 2.45 -8.94
C CYS A 49 -0.53 3.56 -9.79
N VAL A 50 -0.94 3.19 -11.00
CA VAL A 50 -1.45 4.12 -11.99
C VAL A 50 -2.94 3.88 -12.21
N PRO A 51 -3.80 4.90 -12.07
CA PRO A 51 -5.16 4.82 -12.59
C PRO A 51 -5.13 4.93 -14.12
N GLY A 52 -5.50 3.86 -14.85
CA GLY A 52 -5.59 3.91 -16.31
C GLY A 52 -5.33 2.58 -17.03
N GLU A 53 -5.23 2.65 -18.36
CA GLU A 53 -4.91 1.52 -19.24
C GLU A 53 -3.40 1.26 -19.31
N LYS A 54 -3.01 0.06 -19.76
CA LYS A 54 -1.62 -0.40 -19.84
C LYS A 54 -0.69 0.52 -20.64
N SER A 55 -1.20 1.27 -21.63
CA SER A 55 -0.41 2.22 -22.42
C SER A 55 0.14 3.38 -21.57
N ASP A 56 -0.50 3.68 -20.44
CA ASP A 56 -0.06 4.73 -19.53
C ASP A 56 1.05 4.25 -18.58
N ALA A 57 1.14 2.94 -18.31
CA ALA A 57 2.12 2.38 -17.38
C ALA A 57 3.57 2.63 -17.82
N GLU A 58 3.90 2.41 -19.10
CA GLU A 58 5.27 2.62 -19.61
C GLU A 58 5.68 4.10 -19.57
N ARG A 59 4.77 5.00 -19.96
CA ARG A 59 5.01 6.45 -19.89
C ARG A 59 5.25 6.89 -18.44
N GLN A 60 4.48 6.33 -17.52
CA GLN A 60 4.62 6.64 -16.10
C GLN A 60 5.86 6.01 -15.49
N HIS A 61 6.29 4.84 -15.95
CA HIS A 61 7.58 4.26 -15.59
C HIS A 61 8.72 5.21 -15.93
N VAL A 62 8.76 5.71 -17.17
CA VAL A 62 9.79 6.67 -17.62
C VAL A 62 9.72 7.97 -16.80
N ALA A 63 8.52 8.53 -16.61
CA ALA A 63 8.35 9.77 -15.83
C ALA A 63 8.81 9.60 -14.38
N MET A 64 8.48 8.48 -13.75
CA MET A 64 8.84 8.18 -12.37
C MET A 64 10.34 7.88 -12.23
N ALA A 65 10.94 7.14 -13.15
CA ALA A 65 12.39 6.93 -13.20
C ALA A 65 13.14 8.27 -13.31
N ALA A 66 12.66 9.18 -14.16
CA ALA A 66 13.22 10.53 -14.30
C ALA A 66 13.08 11.34 -12.99
N LEU A 67 11.94 11.24 -12.30
CA LEU A 67 11.70 11.91 -11.03
C LEU A 67 12.63 11.38 -9.92
N LEU A 68 12.73 10.06 -9.77
CA LEU A 68 13.61 9.41 -8.80
C LEU A 68 15.08 9.77 -9.04
N SER A 69 15.48 9.85 -10.30
CA SER A 69 16.82 10.33 -10.69
C SER A 69 17.07 11.77 -10.25
N LYS A 70 16.11 12.69 -10.48
CA LYS A 70 16.20 14.09 -10.02
C LYS A 70 16.35 14.19 -8.50
N PHE A 71 15.61 13.37 -7.76
CA PHE A 71 15.71 13.28 -6.30
C PHE A 71 16.93 12.49 -5.80
N ARG A 72 17.74 11.92 -6.71
CA ARG A 72 18.91 11.09 -6.40
C ARG A 72 18.56 9.89 -5.52
N ILE A 73 17.34 9.38 -5.68
CA ILE A 73 16.87 8.18 -5.00
C ILE A 73 17.36 6.98 -5.80
N LYS A 74 18.29 6.24 -5.21
CA LYS A 74 18.77 4.99 -5.80
C LYS A 74 17.82 3.87 -5.41
N TYR A 75 17.43 3.06 -6.40
CA TYR A 75 16.60 1.88 -6.23
C TYR A 75 17.21 0.71 -7.03
N THR A 76 16.76 -0.50 -6.72
CA THR A 76 17.12 -1.73 -7.40
C THR A 76 16.12 -2.02 -8.53
N GLU A 77 14.83 -1.87 -8.25
CA GLU A 77 13.75 -2.10 -9.21
C GLU A 77 12.65 -1.05 -9.08
N LEU A 78 11.98 -0.77 -10.19
CA LEU A 78 10.81 0.10 -10.28
C LEU A 78 9.67 -0.68 -10.92
N HIS A 79 8.58 -0.85 -10.17
CA HIS A 79 7.38 -1.55 -10.57
C HIS A 79 6.24 -0.54 -10.70
N VAL A 80 5.63 -0.48 -11.88
CA VAL A 80 4.46 0.35 -12.15
C VAL A 80 3.28 -0.59 -12.36
N LEU A 81 2.39 -0.64 -11.38
CA LEU A 81 1.26 -1.57 -11.37
C LEU A 81 0.02 -0.93 -11.98
N ASP A 82 -0.68 -1.72 -12.80
CA ASP A 82 -1.96 -1.34 -13.39
C ASP A 82 -3.05 -1.36 -12.32
N SER A 83 -3.54 -0.17 -11.95
CA SER A 83 -4.76 0.14 -11.20
C SER A 83 -5.12 -0.77 -10.00
N LEU A 84 -5.06 -0.18 -8.80
CA LEU A 84 -5.57 -0.76 -7.53
C LEU A 84 -7.11 -0.90 -7.48
N ASN A 85 -7.82 -0.63 -8.58
CA ASN A 85 -9.29 -0.67 -8.63
C ASN A 85 -9.84 -1.96 -9.29
N LYS A 86 -9.01 -3.00 -9.47
CA LYS A 86 -9.53 -4.32 -9.88
C LYS A 86 -10.48 -4.89 -8.82
N GLN A 87 -11.30 -5.88 -9.17
CA GLN A 87 -12.08 -6.54 -8.14
C GLN A 87 -11.16 -7.44 -7.30
N PRO A 88 -11.22 -7.35 -5.96
CA PRO A 88 -10.48 -8.25 -5.09
C PRO A 88 -11.00 -9.67 -5.26
N ASN A 89 -10.15 -10.64 -4.92
CA ASN A 89 -10.51 -12.03 -4.83
C ASN A 89 -11.71 -12.21 -3.87
N GLU A 90 -12.60 -13.14 -4.21
CA GLU A 90 -13.79 -13.44 -3.43
C GLU A 90 -13.41 -13.83 -1.98
N ASN A 91 -12.31 -14.55 -1.80
CA ASN A 91 -11.82 -14.95 -0.48
C ASN A 91 -11.45 -13.75 0.42
N GLU A 92 -10.74 -12.75 -0.11
CA GLU A 92 -10.35 -11.55 0.66
C GLU A 92 -11.58 -10.67 0.93
N THR A 93 -12.49 -10.60 -0.03
CA THR A 93 -13.78 -9.93 0.13
C THR A 93 -14.59 -10.55 1.27
N GLN A 94 -14.72 -11.88 1.30
CA GLN A 94 -15.42 -12.59 2.36
C GLN A 94 -14.78 -12.39 3.75
N LYS A 95 -13.44 -12.41 3.85
CA LYS A 95 -12.74 -12.12 5.11
C LYS A 95 -13.06 -10.70 5.60
N PHE A 96 -13.05 -9.73 4.70
CA PHE A 96 -13.38 -8.35 5.03
C PHE A 96 -14.85 -8.21 5.47
N GLU A 97 -15.78 -8.85 4.77
CA GLU A 97 -17.21 -8.86 5.12
C GLU A 97 -17.47 -9.50 6.49
N GLN A 98 -16.79 -10.61 6.81
CA GLN A 98 -16.87 -11.24 8.14
C GLN A 98 -16.38 -10.31 9.25
N LEU A 99 -15.28 -9.58 9.03
CA LEU A 99 -14.81 -8.57 9.96
C LEU A 99 -15.82 -7.43 10.10
N LEU A 100 -16.40 -6.98 8.97
CA LEU A 100 -17.35 -5.87 8.94
C LEU A 100 -18.65 -6.19 9.69
N GLN A 101 -19.15 -7.42 9.58
CA GLN A 101 -20.35 -7.89 10.31
C GLN A 101 -20.22 -7.73 11.83
N THR A 102 -19.01 -7.75 12.38
CA THR A 102 -18.78 -7.54 13.82
C THR A 102 -19.17 -6.11 14.26
N TRP A 103 -19.08 -5.14 13.35
CA TRP A 103 -19.22 -3.71 13.65
C TRP A 103 -20.40 -3.05 12.92
N HIS A 104 -21.05 -3.79 12.02
CA HIS A 104 -22.16 -3.32 11.20
C HIS A 104 -23.50 -3.41 11.93
N GLN A 105 -24.43 -2.52 11.57
CA GLN A 105 -25.80 -2.53 12.05
C GLN A 105 -26.77 -2.73 10.88
N ASN A 106 -27.56 -3.80 10.93
CA ASN A 106 -28.69 -3.96 10.03
C ASN A 106 -29.79 -2.96 10.41
N ASN A 107 -30.29 -2.20 9.43
CA ASN A 107 -31.26 -1.09 9.57
C ASN A 107 -32.61 -1.42 10.25
N GLU A 108 -32.82 -2.62 10.77
CA GLU A 108 -34.12 -3.04 11.33
C GLU A 108 -34.30 -2.68 12.81
N ASN A 109 -33.25 -2.28 13.53
CA ASN A 109 -33.36 -1.87 14.94
C ASN A 109 -33.15 -0.36 15.10
N ILE A 110 -34.18 0.32 15.60
CA ILE A 110 -34.20 1.73 16.01
C ILE A 110 -32.91 2.05 16.77
N MET A 111 -32.19 3.09 16.34
CA MET A 111 -31.01 3.62 17.02
C MET A 111 -31.34 3.88 18.49
N THR A 112 -30.82 3.04 19.38
CA THR A 112 -30.71 3.41 20.80
C THR A 112 -29.43 4.22 20.94
N ASP A 113 -29.45 5.31 21.73
CA ASP A 113 -28.28 6.20 21.95
C ASP A 113 -26.99 5.44 22.33
N ASN A 114 -27.12 4.20 22.81
CA ASN A 114 -26.02 3.32 23.22
C ASN A 114 -25.25 2.64 22.08
N GLU A 115 -25.69 2.71 20.81
CA GLU A 115 -25.04 2.01 19.67
C GLU A 115 -24.53 2.94 18.55
N SER A 116 -24.34 4.23 18.85
CA SER A 116 -23.82 5.24 17.89
C SER A 116 -22.42 4.95 17.31
N TRP A 117 -21.70 3.95 17.82
CA TRP A 117 -20.39 3.51 17.35
C TRP A 117 -20.44 2.48 16.21
N ARG A 118 -21.62 1.95 15.86
CA ARG A 118 -21.78 0.97 14.78
C ARG A 118 -21.77 1.62 13.40
N ILE A 119 -21.27 0.87 12.42
CA ILE A 119 -21.16 1.31 11.03
C ILE A 119 -22.51 1.19 10.34
N THR A 120 -22.96 2.28 9.72
CA THR A 120 -24.22 2.35 8.98
C THR A 120 -24.06 1.98 7.50
N ASP A 121 -25.14 1.53 6.86
CA ASP A 121 -25.16 1.26 5.41
C ASP A 121 -24.81 2.52 4.58
N MET A 122 -25.21 3.69 5.06
CA MET A 122 -24.90 4.95 4.40
C MET A 122 -23.39 5.24 4.41
N GLU A 123 -22.70 5.00 5.52
CA GLU A 123 -21.25 5.18 5.61
C GLU A 123 -20.49 4.19 4.72
N LEU A 124 -21.00 2.95 4.62
CA LEU A 124 -20.45 1.94 3.72
C LEU A 124 -20.59 2.35 2.25
N GLU A 125 -21.77 2.86 1.87
CA GLU A 125 -22.01 3.31 0.49
C GLU A 125 -21.11 4.50 0.12
N VAL A 126 -21.04 5.50 1.01
CA VAL A 126 -20.21 6.70 0.79
C VAL A 126 -18.72 6.36 0.66
N ASN A 127 -18.25 5.33 1.37
CA ASN A 127 -16.83 4.94 1.36
C ASN A 127 -16.52 3.69 0.52
N ARG A 128 -17.48 3.18 -0.26
CA ARG A 128 -17.39 1.93 -1.03
C ARG A 128 -16.08 1.81 -1.82
N GLU A 129 -15.68 2.86 -2.54
CA GLU A 129 -14.46 2.85 -3.36
C GLU A 129 -13.18 2.79 -2.52
N LYS A 130 -13.15 3.46 -1.36
CA LYS A 130 -12.00 3.39 -0.42
C LYS A 130 -11.92 2.00 0.21
N ILE A 131 -13.07 1.44 0.57
CA ILE A 131 -13.18 0.11 1.18
C ILE A 131 -12.64 -0.94 0.22
N LYS A 132 -13.05 -0.93 -1.06
CA LYS A 132 -12.56 -1.89 -2.07
C LYS A 132 -11.04 -1.84 -2.28
N ARG A 133 -10.42 -0.66 -2.16
CA ARG A 133 -8.96 -0.51 -2.34
C ARG A 133 -8.13 -1.24 -1.29
N GLY A 134 -8.66 -1.41 -0.08
CA GLY A 134 -7.96 -2.09 1.01
C GLY A 134 -7.62 -3.55 0.68
N PRO A 135 -8.63 -4.41 0.40
CA PRO A 135 -8.41 -5.79 -0.01
C PRO A 135 -7.53 -5.93 -1.26
N ASN A 136 -7.72 -5.07 -2.27
CA ASN A 136 -6.86 -5.08 -3.45
C ASN A 136 -5.39 -4.82 -3.11
N LEU A 137 -5.11 -3.78 -2.32
CA LEU A 137 -3.76 -3.49 -1.89
C LEU A 137 -3.17 -4.63 -1.06
N HIS A 138 -4.00 -5.27 -0.22
CA HIS A 138 -3.57 -6.44 0.54
C HIS A 138 -3.08 -7.58 -0.36
N GLU A 139 -3.80 -7.90 -1.43
CA GLU A 139 -3.40 -8.92 -2.41
C GLU A 139 -2.07 -8.56 -3.08
N TYR A 140 -1.94 -7.32 -3.55
CA TYR A 140 -0.70 -6.84 -4.15
C TYR A 140 0.48 -6.91 -3.17
N LEU A 141 0.27 -6.57 -1.90
CA LEU A 141 1.30 -6.67 -0.87
C LEU A 141 1.70 -8.13 -0.60
N GLN A 142 0.75 -9.06 -0.61
CA GLN A 142 1.05 -10.48 -0.48
C GLN A 142 1.82 -11.02 -1.70
N GLU A 143 1.42 -10.63 -2.91
CA GLU A 143 2.03 -11.10 -4.15
C GLU A 143 3.47 -10.59 -4.30
N TYR A 144 3.70 -9.28 -4.13
CA TYR A 144 5.00 -8.65 -4.43
C TYR A 144 5.91 -8.50 -3.22
N SER A 145 5.35 -8.36 -2.00
CA SER A 145 6.09 -7.95 -0.81
C SER A 145 6.07 -8.98 0.33
N SER A 146 5.64 -10.23 0.09
CA SER A 146 5.63 -11.30 1.12
C SER A 146 7.01 -11.63 1.72
N GLN A 147 8.09 -11.41 0.96
CA GLN A 147 9.46 -11.68 1.41
C GLN A 147 10.19 -10.41 1.90
N SER A 148 9.49 -9.28 1.99
CA SER A 148 10.11 -8.00 2.29
C SER A 148 10.41 -7.84 3.77
N THR A 149 11.57 -7.28 4.07
CA THR A 149 12.01 -7.01 5.45
C THR A 149 11.30 -5.79 6.03
N LEU A 150 10.98 -4.82 5.17
CA LEU A 150 10.24 -3.62 5.52
C LEU A 150 9.38 -3.20 4.33
N ILE A 151 8.13 -2.87 4.60
CA ILE A 151 7.22 -2.27 3.64
C ILE A 151 6.90 -0.86 4.13
N ILE A 152 7.02 0.12 3.24
CA ILE A 152 6.64 1.51 3.45
C ILE A 152 5.49 1.77 2.48
N VAL A 153 4.33 2.18 2.99
CA VAL A 153 3.09 2.47 2.23
C VAL A 153 2.59 3.85 2.60
#